data_AF-A0A3C0A1L4-F1
#
_entry.id   AF-A0A3C0A1L4-F1
#
_cell.length_a   1.000
_cell.length_b   1.000
_cell.length_c   1.000
_cell.angle_alpha   90.00
_cell.angle_beta   90.00
_cell.angle_gamma   90.00
#
_symmetry.space_group_name_H-M   'P 1'
#
loop_
_entity.id
_entity.type
_entity.pdbx_description
1 polymer ?
#
loop_
_entity_poly.entity_id
_entity_poly.type
_entity_poly.pdbx_seq_one_letter_code
_entity_poly.pdbx_strand_id
1 'polypeptide(L)'
;MAKRILFSLILFCAASAALAYRPYGQKTVPKVSWMNVSAPKTEKKLYMEISQDGRVMMRTETKTASITRRGVIRAQLAKDFFREIESSEILNFQNGVENKMIFYRGQVLSISAYINGELRRVDAPLNSFGEAFSHAFGEAKKNMEKLPPDKKLYGFLSAEPIEGEELDRFRSHASKEHIIKDIETYDIQKVKPLFDAIKQPYRLIPLQKRDDTKDIQLFISVYQLYGISKLFYLPSTRGVFKCQLKETGR
;
A
#
# COMPACT_ATOMS: atom_id res chain seq x y z
N MET A 1 0.64 26.52 58.84
CA MET A 1 -0.06 26.70 57.54
C MET A 1 0.81 26.42 56.32
N ALA A 2 2.09 26.81 56.30
CA ALA A 2 2.98 26.65 55.13
C ALA A 2 3.15 25.20 54.58
N LYS A 3 3.12 24.17 55.44
CA LYS A 3 3.27 22.77 55.01
C LYS A 3 2.07 22.20 54.22
N ARG A 4 0.85 22.73 54.42
CA ARG A 4 -0.34 22.27 53.68
C ARG A 4 -0.39 22.83 52.26
N ILE A 5 0.12 24.04 52.06
CA ILE A 5 0.20 24.69 50.74
C ILE A 5 1.25 24.01 49.86
N LEU A 6 2.36 23.55 50.44
CA LEU A 6 3.43 22.86 49.72
C LEU A 6 2.96 21.51 49.14
N PHE A 7 2.13 20.76 49.87
CA PHE A 7 1.57 19.48 49.39
C PHE A 7 0.57 19.66 48.25
N SER A 8 -0.21 20.74 48.26
CA SER A 8 -1.15 21.07 47.18
C SER A 8 -0.44 21.43 45.88
N LEU A 9 0.71 22.11 45.96
CA LEU A 9 1.51 22.46 44.78
C LEU A 9 2.16 21.23 44.13
N ILE A 10 2.66 20.29 44.93
CA ILE A 10 3.32 19.07 44.42
C ILE A 10 2.31 18.16 43.70
N LEU A 11 1.07 18.06 44.19
CA LEU A 11 0.01 17.31 43.50
C LEU A 11 -0.39 17.95 42.16
N PHE A 12 -0.36 19.29 42.06
CA PHE A 12 -0.71 20.00 40.83
C PHE A 12 0.37 19.85 39.74
N CYS A 13 1.65 19.81 40.14
CA CYS A 13 2.77 19.53 39.23
C CYS A 13 2.81 18.05 38.77
N ALA A 14 2.43 17.10 39.64
CA ALA A 14 2.35 15.69 39.26
C ALA A 14 1.20 15.39 38.27
N ALA A 15 0.05 16.06 38.44
CA ALA A 15 -1.09 15.92 37.52
C ALA A 15 -0.80 16.49 36.13
N SER A 16 -0.04 17.59 36.04
CA SER A 16 0.39 18.19 34.78
C SER A 16 1.50 17.38 34.09
N ALA A 17 2.42 16.76 34.85
CA ALA A 17 3.39 15.80 34.30
C ALA A 17 2.73 14.51 33.77
N ALA A 18 1.68 14.01 34.42
CA ALA A 18 0.91 12.84 33.94
C ALA A 18 0.05 13.15 32.70
N LEU A 19 -0.35 14.41 32.50
CA LEU A 19 -0.99 14.89 31.27
C LEU A 19 0.03 15.12 30.13
N ALA A 20 1.27 15.50 30.46
CA ALA A 20 2.35 15.66 29.48
C ALA A 20 2.93 14.33 29.00
N TYR A 21 2.91 13.28 29.84
CA TYR A 21 3.27 11.91 29.47
C TYR A 21 2.06 11.08 29.01
N ARG A 22 1.26 11.64 28.10
CA ARG A 22 0.39 10.81 27.26
C ARG A 22 1.10 10.63 25.92
N PRO A 23 1.37 9.40 25.45
CA PRO A 23 1.84 9.15 24.08
C PRO A 23 0.73 9.40 23.03
N TYR A 24 -0.30 10.18 23.38
CA TYR A 24 -1.41 10.59 22.51
C TYR A 24 -1.04 11.88 21.80
N GLY A 25 -0.28 11.76 20.71
CA GLY A 25 0.10 12.93 19.91
C GLY A 25 0.44 12.64 18.46
N GLN A 26 0.85 11.43 18.12
CA GLN A 26 0.80 11.00 16.72
C GLN A 26 -0.62 10.54 16.45
N LYS A 27 -1.35 11.25 15.57
CA LYS A 27 -2.54 10.67 14.94
C LYS A 27 -2.10 9.33 14.37
N THR A 28 -2.45 8.23 15.05
CA THR A 28 -2.15 6.88 14.58
C THR A 28 -2.79 6.76 13.23
N VAL A 29 -1.97 6.77 12.17
CA VAL A 29 -2.43 6.52 10.81
C VAL A 29 -3.10 5.15 10.88
N PRO A 30 -4.40 5.04 10.51
CA PRO A 30 -5.11 3.78 10.63
C PRO A 30 -4.34 2.71 9.84
N LYS A 31 -4.26 1.49 10.38
CA LYS A 31 -3.66 0.37 9.65
C LYS A 31 -4.36 0.24 8.29
N VAL A 32 -3.58 0.10 7.22
CA VAL A 32 -4.08 -0.07 5.86
C VAL A 32 -3.55 -1.39 5.31
N SER A 33 -4.43 -2.17 4.70
CA SER A 33 -4.08 -3.35 3.91
C SER A 33 -4.50 -3.09 2.47
N TRP A 34 -3.65 -3.49 1.53
CA TRP A 34 -3.93 -3.47 0.11
C TRP A 34 -3.66 -4.84 -0.49
N MET A 35 -4.43 -5.22 -1.49
CA MET A 35 -4.30 -6.53 -2.12
C MET A 35 -4.63 -6.45 -3.59
N ASN A 36 -3.95 -7.29 -4.36
CA ASN A 36 -4.29 -7.57 -5.74
C ASN A 36 -4.91 -8.98 -5.79
N VAL A 37 -6.14 -9.05 -6.25
CA VAL A 37 -6.86 -10.28 -6.54
C VAL A 37 -6.76 -10.51 -8.05
N SER A 38 -6.15 -11.61 -8.43
CA SER A 38 -6.08 -12.05 -9.82
C SER A 38 -6.82 -13.37 -9.95
N ALA A 39 -7.72 -13.45 -10.94
CA ALA A 39 -8.30 -14.73 -11.34
C ALA A 39 -7.72 -15.08 -12.72
N PRO A 40 -6.88 -16.12 -12.82
CA PRO A 40 -6.27 -16.54 -14.09
C PRO A 40 -7.30 -16.75 -15.21
N LYS A 41 -8.53 -17.17 -14.85
CA LYS A 41 -9.60 -17.44 -15.80
C LYS A 41 -10.38 -16.21 -16.29
N THR A 42 -10.52 -15.17 -15.47
CA THR A 42 -11.46 -14.08 -15.80
C THR A 42 -10.80 -12.90 -16.48
N GLU A 43 -9.46 -12.89 -16.62
CA GLU A 43 -8.62 -11.77 -17.10
C GLU A 43 -8.84 -10.43 -16.37
N LYS A 44 -9.79 -10.40 -15.44
CA LYS A 44 -10.14 -9.32 -14.55
C LYS A 44 -9.13 -9.27 -13.42
N LYS A 45 -8.41 -8.15 -13.33
CA LYS A 45 -7.57 -7.82 -12.19
C LYS A 45 -8.37 -6.95 -11.24
N LEU A 46 -8.31 -7.25 -9.96
CA LEU A 46 -9.00 -6.50 -8.92
C LEU A 46 -7.98 -6.04 -7.90
N TYR A 47 -7.88 -4.75 -7.68
CA TYR A 47 -7.18 -4.17 -6.55
C TYR A 47 -8.19 -3.76 -5.49
N MET A 48 -7.91 -4.07 -4.23
CA MET A 48 -8.69 -3.64 -3.07
C MET A 48 -7.75 -3.06 -2.02
N GLU A 49 -8.16 -1.95 -1.43
CA GLU A 49 -7.51 -1.32 -0.30
C GLU A 49 -8.56 -1.05 0.76
N ILE A 50 -8.25 -1.45 1.99
CA ILE A 50 -9.12 -1.31 3.15
C ILE A 50 -8.29 -0.70 4.29
N SER A 51 -8.74 0.44 4.79
CA SER A 51 -8.23 1.07 6.01
C SER A 51 -9.09 0.65 7.19
N GLN A 52 -8.48 0.53 8.38
CA GLN A 52 -9.17 0.09 9.60
C GLN A 52 -10.32 1.02 10.01
N ASP A 53 -10.30 2.29 9.58
CA ASP A 53 -11.38 3.27 9.77
C ASP A 53 -12.55 3.12 8.79
N GLY A 54 -12.50 2.13 7.89
CA GLY A 54 -13.54 1.86 6.89
C GLY A 54 -13.35 2.60 5.56
N ARG A 55 -12.30 3.42 5.39
CA ARG A 55 -11.97 3.97 4.07
C ARG A 55 -11.51 2.87 3.13
N VAL A 56 -12.00 2.92 1.90
CA VAL A 56 -11.73 1.87 0.92
C VAL A 56 -11.47 2.44 -0.47
N MET A 57 -10.69 1.69 -1.23
CA MET A 57 -10.50 1.89 -2.66
C MET A 57 -10.54 0.55 -3.38
N MET A 58 -11.37 0.44 -4.41
CA MET A 58 -11.47 -0.73 -5.26
C MET A 58 -11.16 -0.31 -6.69
N ARG A 59 -10.28 -1.03 -7.37
CA ARG A 59 -10.04 -0.82 -8.80
C ARG A 59 -10.20 -2.14 -9.52
N THR A 60 -11.10 -2.17 -10.49
CA THR A 60 -11.30 -3.30 -11.38
C THR A 60 -10.70 -2.97 -12.73
N GLU A 61 -9.83 -3.83 -13.25
CA GLU A 61 -9.26 -3.72 -14.59
C GLU A 61 -9.68 -4.95 -15.41
N THR A 62 -10.21 -4.71 -16.60
CA THR A 62 -10.41 -5.70 -17.66
C THR A 62 -9.52 -5.36 -18.85
N LYS A 63 -9.55 -6.15 -19.93
CA LYS A 63 -8.85 -5.82 -21.18
C LYS A 63 -9.26 -4.48 -21.78
N THR A 64 -10.50 -4.05 -21.55
CA THR A 64 -11.10 -2.93 -22.27
C THR A 64 -11.38 -1.71 -21.40
N ALA A 65 -11.47 -1.89 -20.08
CA ALA A 65 -11.86 -0.81 -19.17
C ALA A 65 -11.22 -0.96 -17.80
N SER A 66 -11.05 0.16 -17.10
CA SER A 66 -10.78 0.14 -15.67
C SER A 66 -11.72 1.06 -14.92
N ILE A 67 -12.29 0.55 -13.83
CA ILE A 67 -13.22 1.30 -12.98
C ILE A 67 -12.66 1.36 -11.57
N THR A 68 -12.48 2.57 -11.06
CA THR A 68 -12.09 2.80 -9.66
C THR A 68 -13.31 3.26 -8.87
N ARG A 69 -13.50 2.73 -7.66
CA ARG A 69 -14.48 3.16 -6.67
C ARG A 69 -13.75 3.52 -5.38
N ARG A 70 -14.09 4.64 -4.76
CA ARG A 70 -13.51 5.08 -3.49
C ARG A 70 -14.60 5.62 -2.59
N GLY A 71 -14.50 5.32 -1.30
CA GLY A 71 -15.52 5.73 -0.33
C GLY A 71 -15.27 5.16 1.04
N VAL A 72 -16.35 4.95 1.78
CA VAL A 72 -16.33 4.42 3.14
C VAL A 72 -17.33 3.27 3.23
N ILE A 73 -16.89 2.14 3.78
CA ILE A 73 -17.76 1.03 4.19
C ILE A 73 -17.94 1.05 5.71
N ARG A 74 -18.85 0.21 6.21
CA ARG A 74 -19.05 0.08 7.67
C ARG A 74 -17.73 -0.30 8.34
N ALA A 75 -17.32 0.47 9.35
CA ALA A 75 -16.08 0.22 10.09
C ALA A 75 -16.00 -1.19 10.69
N GLN A 76 -17.15 -1.78 11.04
CA GLN A 76 -17.21 -3.16 11.52
C GLN A 76 -16.69 -4.16 10.48
N LEU A 77 -17.05 -4.00 9.19
CA LEU A 77 -16.56 -4.86 8.11
C LEU A 77 -15.04 -4.74 7.94
N ALA A 78 -14.51 -3.52 8.07
CA ALA A 78 -13.06 -3.32 8.04
C ALA A 78 -12.38 -3.99 9.25
N LYS A 79 -12.93 -3.82 10.46
CA LYS A 79 -12.40 -4.47 11.67
C LYS A 79 -12.43 -5.99 11.57
N ASP A 80 -13.52 -6.57 11.10
CA ASP A 80 -13.64 -8.01 10.88
C ASP A 80 -12.58 -8.47 9.86
N PHE A 81 -12.42 -7.75 8.74
CA PHE A 81 -11.38 -8.06 7.76
C PHE A 81 -9.95 -8.01 8.35
N PHE A 82 -9.62 -6.98 9.13
CA PHE A 82 -8.31 -6.89 9.78
C PHE A 82 -8.09 -7.97 10.85
N ARG A 83 -9.14 -8.34 11.60
CA ARG A 83 -9.06 -9.46 12.54
C ARG A 83 -8.68 -10.74 11.81
N GLU A 84 -9.33 -11.03 10.68
CA GLU A 84 -9.03 -12.23 9.89
C GLU A 84 -7.64 -12.19 9.22
N ILE A 85 -7.14 -11.00 8.86
CA ILE A 85 -5.74 -10.83 8.41
C ILE A 85 -4.76 -11.17 9.52
N GLU A 86 -4.97 -10.60 10.71
CA GLU A 86 -4.05 -10.76 11.84
C GLU A 86 -4.07 -12.20 12.38
N SER A 87 -5.21 -12.90 12.30
CA SER A 87 -5.34 -14.32 12.65
C SER A 87 -4.93 -15.28 11.55
N SER A 88 -4.60 -14.79 10.34
CA SER A 88 -4.24 -15.67 9.23
C SER A 88 -2.84 -16.25 9.42
N GLU A 89 -2.78 -17.56 9.62
CA GLU A 89 -1.51 -18.30 9.68
C GLU A 89 -0.65 -18.05 8.44
N ILE A 90 -1.26 -18.05 7.26
CA ILE A 90 -0.56 -17.85 5.98
C ILE A 90 0.14 -16.49 5.89
N LEU A 91 -0.42 -15.44 6.49
CA LEU A 91 0.21 -14.11 6.51
C LEU A 91 1.28 -13.98 7.60
N ASN A 92 1.21 -14.82 8.63
CA ASN A 92 2.14 -14.83 9.77
C ASN A 92 3.35 -15.75 9.54
N PHE A 93 3.23 -16.81 8.73
CA PHE A 93 4.32 -17.74 8.42
C PHE A 93 5.23 -17.22 7.30
N GLN A 94 6.54 -17.30 7.51
CA GLN A 94 7.58 -16.86 6.54
C GLN A 94 7.86 -17.87 5.41
N ASN A 95 7.37 -19.11 5.51
CA ASN A 95 7.74 -20.19 4.61
C ASN A 95 6.57 -20.70 3.75
N GLY A 96 6.56 -20.26 2.49
CA GLY A 96 6.28 -21.08 1.31
C GLY A 96 4.91 -21.76 1.17
N VAL A 97 3.94 -21.04 0.59
CA VAL A 97 2.84 -21.64 -0.19
C VAL A 97 3.27 -21.78 -1.67
N GLU A 98 4.55 -21.98 -1.95
CA GLU A 98 5.04 -22.07 -3.34
C GLU A 98 4.49 -23.31 -4.08
N ASN A 99 4.19 -24.40 -3.37
CA ASN A 99 3.83 -25.67 -4.01
C ASN A 99 2.36 -25.79 -4.45
N LYS A 100 1.43 -24.95 -3.98
CA LYS A 100 0.00 -25.06 -4.37
C LYS A 100 -0.38 -24.25 -5.61
N MET A 101 0.53 -23.43 -6.14
CA MET A 101 0.23 -22.46 -7.19
C MET A 101 0.28 -23.05 -8.61
N ILE A 102 1.06 -24.12 -8.85
CA ILE A 102 1.38 -24.62 -10.21
C ILE A 102 0.14 -25.16 -10.96
N PHE A 103 -0.90 -25.63 -10.25
CA PHE A 103 -2.12 -26.17 -10.87
C PHE A 103 -3.40 -25.45 -10.44
N TYR A 104 -3.31 -24.36 -9.69
CA TYR A 104 -4.48 -23.67 -9.17
C TYR A 104 -5.15 -22.80 -10.25
N ARG A 105 -6.43 -23.08 -10.51
CA ARG A 105 -7.23 -22.40 -11.55
C ARG A 105 -8.24 -21.38 -10.99
N GLY A 106 -8.25 -21.16 -9.68
CA GLY A 106 -9.17 -20.23 -8.99
C GLY A 106 -8.57 -18.84 -8.75
N GLN A 107 -9.14 -18.06 -7.82
CA GLN A 107 -8.65 -16.72 -7.48
C GLN A 107 -7.36 -16.77 -6.65
N VAL A 108 -6.28 -16.22 -7.19
CA VAL A 108 -5.02 -15.99 -6.48
C VAL A 108 -5.07 -14.59 -5.89
N LEU A 109 -4.78 -14.51 -4.60
CA LEU A 109 -4.75 -13.28 -3.84
C LEU A 109 -3.31 -12.95 -3.46
N SER A 110 -2.85 -11.80 -3.93
CA SER A 110 -1.61 -11.14 -3.52
C SER A 110 -1.93 -10.09 -2.47
N ILE A 111 -1.90 -10.46 -1.20
CA ILE A 111 -2.15 -9.52 -0.10
C ILE A 111 -0.85 -8.85 0.29
N SER A 112 -0.90 -7.55 0.55
CA SER A 112 0.16 -6.77 1.18
C SER A 112 -0.41 -6.04 2.39
N ALA A 113 0.10 -6.33 3.58
CA ALA A 113 -0.40 -5.75 4.82
C ALA A 113 0.76 -5.49 5.79
N TYR A 114 0.65 -4.42 6.57
CA TYR A 114 1.54 -4.24 7.71
C TYR A 114 1.06 -5.08 8.88
N ILE A 115 1.85 -6.11 9.23
CA ILE A 115 1.62 -6.96 10.39
C ILE A 115 2.80 -6.72 11.34
N ASN A 116 2.51 -6.29 12.56
CA ASN A 116 3.52 -5.93 13.57
C ASN A 116 4.58 -4.92 13.10
N GLY A 117 4.20 -4.01 12.20
CA GLY A 117 5.09 -2.96 11.67
C GLY A 117 5.90 -3.37 10.44
N GLU A 118 5.89 -4.64 10.06
CA GLU A 118 6.55 -5.16 8.88
C GLU A 118 5.57 -5.32 7.72
N LEU A 119 5.99 -4.94 6.51
CA LEU A 119 5.20 -5.22 5.32
C LEU A 119 5.32 -6.72 5.00
N ARG A 120 4.21 -7.44 5.12
CA ARG A 120 4.09 -8.84 4.70
C ARG A 120 3.35 -8.90 3.37
N ARG A 121 3.92 -9.64 2.43
CA ARG A 121 3.30 -9.94 1.14
C ARG A 121 3.18 -11.45 0.97
N VAL A 122 1.99 -11.92 0.64
CA VAL A 122 1.73 -13.34 0.36
C VAL A 122 0.87 -13.49 -0.86
N ASP A 123 1.26 -14.44 -1.70
CA ASP A 123 0.53 -14.88 -2.87
C ASP A 123 -0.05 -16.28 -2.59
N ALA A 124 -1.37 -16.38 -2.44
CA ALA A 124 -2.02 -17.65 -2.17
C ALA A 124 -3.45 -17.72 -2.74
N PRO A 125 -3.97 -18.94 -3.01
CA PRO A 125 -5.38 -19.15 -3.30
C PRO A 125 -6.30 -18.58 -2.20
N LEU A 126 -7.43 -17.94 -2.57
CA LEU A 126 -8.36 -17.35 -1.59
C LEU A 126 -8.82 -18.36 -0.52
N ASN A 127 -9.10 -19.59 -0.93
CA ASN A 127 -9.53 -20.66 -0.03
C ASN A 127 -8.44 -21.11 0.97
N SER A 128 -7.17 -20.75 0.74
CA SER A 128 -6.10 -21.08 1.68
C SER A 128 -6.14 -20.21 2.93
N PHE A 129 -6.74 -19.01 2.87
CA PHE A 129 -6.86 -18.09 4.01
C PHE A 129 -7.96 -18.49 5.01
N GLY A 130 -8.73 -19.54 4.73
CA GLY A 130 -9.84 -20.01 5.56
C GLY A 130 -11.19 -19.40 5.18
N GLU A 131 -12.27 -20.03 5.69
CA GLU A 131 -13.64 -19.64 5.38
C GLU A 131 -14.01 -18.28 5.97
N ALA A 132 -13.58 -17.98 7.20
CA ALA A 132 -13.85 -16.71 7.87
C ALA A 132 -13.23 -15.52 7.11
N PHE A 133 -11.98 -15.65 6.69
CA PHE A 133 -11.32 -14.66 5.83
C PHE A 133 -12.06 -14.52 4.49
N SER A 134 -12.38 -15.64 3.84
CA SER A 134 -13.08 -15.63 2.55
C SER A 134 -14.44 -14.92 2.64
N HIS A 135 -15.17 -15.12 3.74
CA HIS A 135 -16.42 -14.44 4.03
C HIS A 135 -16.21 -12.93 4.29
N ALA A 136 -15.26 -12.56 5.15
CA ALA A 136 -14.95 -11.15 5.43
C ALA A 136 -14.51 -10.38 4.16
N PHE A 137 -13.66 -11.01 3.35
CA PHE A 137 -13.24 -10.51 2.04
C PHE A 137 -14.44 -10.34 1.10
N GLY A 138 -15.31 -11.34 1.00
CA GLY A 138 -16.51 -11.31 0.16
C GLY A 138 -17.47 -10.19 0.53
N GLU A 139 -17.74 -10.01 1.83
CA GLU A 139 -18.61 -8.94 2.32
C GLU A 139 -17.98 -7.55 2.13
N ALA A 140 -16.69 -7.38 2.38
CA ALA A 140 -15.98 -6.13 2.09
C ALA A 140 -16.06 -5.79 0.59
N LYS A 141 -15.73 -6.75 -0.27
CA LYS A 141 -15.80 -6.62 -1.73
C LYS A 141 -17.19 -6.23 -2.21
N LYS A 142 -18.24 -6.91 -1.73
CA LYS A 142 -19.64 -6.63 -2.08
C LYS A 142 -20.06 -5.21 -1.70
N ASN A 143 -19.60 -4.71 -0.55
CA ASN A 143 -19.89 -3.34 -0.12
C ASN A 143 -19.08 -2.31 -0.93
N MET A 144 -17.84 -2.62 -1.29
CA MET A 144 -17.00 -1.78 -2.15
C MET A 144 -17.54 -1.68 -3.58
N GLU A 145 -18.10 -2.76 -4.14
CA GLU A 145 -18.71 -2.79 -5.48
C GLU A 145 -19.92 -1.86 -5.61
N LYS A 146 -20.63 -1.61 -4.51
CA LYS A 146 -21.79 -0.70 -4.45
C LYS A 146 -21.42 0.77 -4.44
N LEU A 147 -20.15 1.11 -4.18
CA LEU A 147 -19.70 2.50 -4.17
C LEU A 147 -19.73 3.10 -5.59
N PRO A 148 -20.01 4.40 -5.72
CA PRO A 148 -19.99 5.06 -7.02
C PRO A 148 -18.56 5.08 -7.60
N PRO A 149 -18.41 5.02 -8.94
CA PRO A 149 -17.12 5.22 -9.58
C PRO A 149 -16.51 6.59 -9.23
N ASP A 150 -15.22 6.60 -8.90
CA ASP A 150 -14.47 7.82 -8.64
C ASP A 150 -13.99 8.44 -9.97
N LYS A 151 -14.51 9.62 -10.28
CA LYS A 151 -14.19 10.39 -11.49
C LYS A 151 -13.13 11.47 -11.26
N LYS A 152 -12.65 11.65 -10.03
CA LYS A 152 -11.74 12.74 -9.65
C LYS A 152 -10.26 12.35 -9.67
N LEU A 153 -9.96 11.07 -9.90
CA LEU A 153 -8.60 10.57 -9.93
C LEU A 153 -8.00 10.71 -11.34
N TYR A 154 -6.73 11.09 -11.40
CA TYR A 154 -5.99 11.22 -12.66
C TYR A 154 -5.18 9.96 -13.00
N GLY A 155 -4.85 9.16 -11.99
CA GLY A 155 -4.06 7.95 -12.16
C GLY A 155 -3.65 7.37 -10.82
N PHE A 156 -2.75 6.40 -10.89
CA PHE A 156 -2.10 5.78 -9.76
C PHE A 156 -0.61 5.65 -10.04
N LEU A 157 0.19 5.72 -8.98
CA LEU A 157 1.58 5.30 -8.99
C LEU A 157 1.73 4.08 -8.09
N SER A 158 2.42 3.05 -8.57
CA SER A 158 2.85 1.92 -7.75
C SER A 158 4.34 1.71 -7.88
N ALA A 159 5.00 1.31 -6.80
CA ALA A 159 6.40 0.92 -6.80
C ALA A 159 6.53 -0.53 -6.34
N GLU A 160 7.38 -1.30 -7.01
CA GLU A 160 7.72 -2.68 -6.66
C GLU A 160 9.23 -2.75 -6.44
N PRO A 161 9.72 -3.19 -5.27
CA PRO A 161 11.15 -3.40 -5.08
C PRO A 161 11.61 -4.50 -6.05
N ILE A 162 12.74 -4.27 -6.70
CA ILE A 162 13.38 -5.27 -7.57
C ILE A 162 14.63 -5.80 -6.88
N GLU A 163 14.77 -7.11 -6.87
CA GLU A 163 15.85 -7.83 -6.20
C GLU A 163 16.30 -9.02 -7.07
N GLY A 164 17.45 -9.61 -6.74
CA GLY A 164 17.99 -10.79 -7.43
C GLY A 164 18.13 -10.59 -8.94
N GLU A 165 17.61 -11.54 -9.72
CA GLU A 165 17.77 -11.55 -11.17
C GLU A 165 17.15 -10.32 -11.86
N GLU A 166 16.02 -9.79 -11.37
CA GLU A 166 15.43 -8.57 -11.96
C GLU A 166 16.32 -7.35 -11.73
N LEU A 167 16.97 -7.27 -10.57
CA LEU A 167 17.95 -6.21 -10.26
C LEU A 167 19.21 -6.34 -11.14
N ASP A 168 19.71 -7.55 -11.36
CA ASP A 168 20.86 -7.78 -12.22
C ASP A 168 20.56 -7.46 -13.69
N ARG A 169 19.36 -7.81 -14.16
CA ARG A 169 18.86 -7.40 -15.47
C ARG A 169 18.75 -5.88 -15.57
N PHE A 170 18.18 -5.22 -14.57
CA PHE A 170 18.12 -3.76 -14.54
C PHE A 170 19.51 -3.14 -14.61
N ARG A 171 20.46 -3.58 -13.75
CA ARG A 171 21.82 -3.04 -13.71
C ARG A 171 22.53 -3.22 -15.05
N SER A 172 22.47 -4.42 -15.63
CA SER A 172 23.14 -4.72 -16.90
C SER A 172 22.59 -3.97 -18.12
N HIS A 173 21.31 -3.57 -18.10
CA HIS A 173 20.70 -2.79 -19.18
C HIS A 173 20.86 -1.29 -18.95
N ALA A 174 20.54 -0.81 -17.75
CA ALA A 174 20.62 0.61 -17.43
C ALA A 174 22.06 1.12 -17.42
N SER A 175 23.05 0.32 -17.01
CA SER A 175 24.47 0.73 -16.98
C SER A 175 25.09 0.90 -18.36
N LYS A 176 24.48 0.32 -19.42
CA LYS A 176 24.96 0.49 -20.80
C LYS A 176 24.63 1.86 -21.37
N GLU A 177 23.56 2.48 -20.88
CA GLU A 177 23.04 3.74 -21.41
C GLU A 177 23.17 4.91 -20.42
N HIS A 178 23.24 4.64 -19.11
CA HIS A 178 23.17 5.64 -18.05
C HIS A 178 24.07 5.30 -16.85
N ILE A 179 24.56 6.33 -16.14
CA ILE A 179 25.19 6.15 -14.83
C ILE A 179 24.07 5.96 -13.80
N ILE A 180 23.92 4.74 -13.28
CA ILE A 180 22.95 4.45 -12.21
C ILE A 180 23.48 5.07 -10.92
N LYS A 181 22.94 6.23 -10.54
CA LYS A 181 23.21 6.86 -9.24
C LYS A 181 22.00 6.68 -8.33
N ASP A 182 22.26 6.27 -7.10
CA ASP A 182 21.21 6.25 -6.08
C ASP A 182 20.76 7.67 -5.80
N ILE A 183 19.44 7.85 -5.78
CA ILE A 183 18.82 9.13 -5.44
C ILE A 183 18.54 9.15 -3.95
N GLU A 184 18.91 10.25 -3.32
CA GLU A 184 18.67 10.45 -1.91
C GLU A 184 17.18 10.47 -1.60
N THR A 185 16.81 9.81 -0.50
CA THR A 185 15.42 9.80 -0.03
C THR A 185 14.91 11.23 0.23
N TYR A 186 15.81 12.16 0.57
CA TYR A 186 15.52 13.59 0.73
C TYR A 186 15.01 14.27 -0.54
N ASP A 187 15.48 13.83 -1.71
CA ASP A 187 15.01 14.38 -2.98
C ASP A 187 13.69 13.73 -3.41
N ILE A 188 13.54 12.43 -3.15
CA ILE A 188 12.32 11.69 -3.49
C ILE A 188 11.12 12.23 -2.70
N GLN A 189 11.28 12.58 -1.42
CA GLN A 189 10.19 13.15 -0.59
C GLN A 189 9.62 14.48 -1.12
N LYS A 190 10.35 15.20 -1.99
CA LYS A 190 9.83 16.42 -2.64
C LYS A 190 8.69 16.09 -3.59
N VAL A 191 8.65 14.88 -4.14
CA VAL A 191 7.55 14.35 -4.95
C VAL A 191 6.76 13.35 -4.12
N LYS A 192 5.81 13.87 -3.34
CA LYS A 192 5.06 13.08 -2.35
C LYS A 192 4.49 11.75 -2.86
N PRO A 193 3.82 11.67 -4.04
CA PRO A 193 3.30 10.40 -4.53
C PRO A 193 4.40 9.35 -4.76
N LEU A 194 5.59 9.78 -5.23
CA LEU A 194 6.73 8.91 -5.46
C LEU A 194 7.29 8.37 -4.14
N PHE A 195 7.43 9.24 -3.15
CA PHE A 195 7.85 8.84 -1.81
C PHE A 195 6.86 7.90 -1.13
N ASP A 196 5.56 8.19 -1.22
CA ASP A 196 4.51 7.32 -0.69
C ASP A 196 4.56 5.93 -1.35
N ALA A 197 4.82 5.86 -2.67
CA ALA A 197 4.90 4.60 -3.42
C ALA A 197 6.08 3.73 -2.96
N ILE A 198 7.28 4.29 -2.78
CA ILE A 198 8.44 3.52 -2.29
C ILE A 198 8.34 3.17 -0.80
N LYS A 199 7.57 3.94 -0.02
CA LYS A 199 7.32 3.65 1.39
C LYS A 199 6.31 2.51 1.56
N GLN A 200 5.36 2.39 0.63
CA GLN A 200 4.29 1.42 0.64
C GLN A 200 4.29 0.64 -0.68
N PRO A 201 5.30 -0.19 -0.92
CA PRO A 201 5.42 -0.89 -2.18
C PRO A 201 4.20 -1.77 -2.45
N TYR A 202 3.92 -2.00 -3.73
CA TYR A 202 2.76 -2.69 -4.28
C TYR A 202 1.39 -2.01 -4.06
N ARG A 203 1.33 -0.92 -3.30
CA ARG A 203 0.12 -0.11 -3.14
C ARG A 203 -0.12 0.75 -4.38
N LEU A 204 -1.38 0.96 -4.75
CA LEU A 204 -1.75 1.97 -5.74
C LEU A 204 -1.90 3.33 -5.05
N ILE A 205 -0.90 4.19 -5.17
CA ILE A 205 -0.94 5.55 -4.64
C ILE A 205 -1.78 6.43 -5.57
N PRO A 206 -2.92 6.99 -5.12
CA PRO A 206 -3.82 7.76 -5.98
C PRO A 206 -3.22 9.13 -6.33
N LEU A 207 -3.23 9.47 -7.62
CA LEU A 207 -2.88 10.80 -8.13
C LEU A 207 -4.15 11.65 -8.21
N GLN A 208 -4.24 12.64 -7.33
CA GLN A 208 -5.45 13.45 -7.15
C GLN A 208 -5.40 14.75 -7.94
N LYS A 209 -4.20 15.18 -8.34
CA LYS A 209 -3.99 16.41 -9.10
C LYS A 209 -3.33 16.08 -10.43
N ARG A 210 -3.64 16.88 -11.44
CA ARG A 210 -2.95 16.81 -12.74
C ARG A 210 -1.45 17.08 -12.61
N ASP A 211 -1.07 17.94 -11.66
CA ASP A 211 0.33 18.31 -11.45
C ASP A 211 1.14 17.17 -10.82
N ASP A 212 0.51 16.25 -10.08
CA ASP A 212 1.20 15.08 -9.53
C ASP A 212 1.94 14.29 -10.63
N THR A 213 1.29 14.10 -11.80
CA THR A 213 1.89 13.40 -12.94
C THR A 213 3.02 14.20 -13.59
N LYS A 214 2.88 15.53 -13.64
CA LYS A 214 3.93 16.41 -14.20
C LYS A 214 5.15 16.43 -13.31
N ASP A 215 4.98 16.49 -11.99
CA ASP A 215 6.07 16.48 -11.02
C ASP A 215 6.86 15.17 -11.11
N ILE A 216 6.16 14.03 -11.29
CA ILE A 216 6.80 12.74 -11.53
C ILE A 216 7.58 12.74 -12.86
N GLN A 217 7.00 13.26 -13.94
CA GLN A 217 7.68 13.34 -15.24
C GLN A 217 8.93 14.24 -15.18
N LEU A 218 8.82 15.39 -14.53
CA LEU A 218 9.93 16.30 -14.31
C LEU A 218 11.02 15.62 -13.50
N PHE A 219 10.65 14.90 -12.44
CA PHE A 219 11.60 14.13 -11.63
C PHE A 219 12.33 13.07 -12.47
N ILE A 220 11.61 12.30 -13.29
CA ILE A 220 12.19 11.32 -14.21
C ILE A 220 13.21 11.99 -15.14
N SER A 221 12.88 13.15 -15.70
CA SER A 221 13.78 13.87 -16.62
C SER A 221 15.00 14.46 -15.93
N VAL A 222 14.82 15.09 -14.76
CA VAL A 222 15.90 15.73 -13.99
C VAL A 222 16.93 14.70 -13.54
N TYR A 223 16.48 13.54 -13.08
CA TYR A 223 17.35 12.47 -12.62
C TYR A 223 17.69 11.45 -13.70
N GLN A 224 17.25 11.67 -14.94
CA GLN A 224 17.49 10.81 -16.11
C GLN A 224 17.20 9.32 -15.80
N LEU A 225 16.05 9.06 -15.18
CA LEU A 225 15.68 7.71 -14.75
C LEU A 225 15.50 6.78 -15.95
N TYR A 226 16.02 5.56 -15.82
CA TYR A 226 15.89 4.54 -16.85
C TYR A 226 14.43 4.09 -17.01
N GLY A 227 13.96 4.02 -18.25
CA GLY A 227 12.61 3.58 -18.62
C GLY A 227 11.83 4.62 -19.44
N ILE A 228 10.51 4.49 -19.45
CA ILE A 228 9.57 5.39 -20.13
C ILE A 228 8.65 6.08 -19.12
N SER A 229 7.95 7.14 -19.55
CA SER A 229 7.12 7.97 -18.68
C SER A 229 6.04 7.21 -17.88
N LYS A 230 5.66 6.00 -18.28
CA LYS A 230 4.68 5.15 -17.58
C LYS A 230 5.30 3.99 -16.79
N LEU A 231 6.56 3.67 -17.04
CA LEU A 231 7.28 2.56 -16.43
C LEU A 231 8.76 2.92 -16.33
N PHE A 232 9.24 3.19 -15.13
CA PHE A 232 10.60 3.67 -14.89
C PHE A 232 11.18 3.02 -13.63
N TYR A 233 12.51 3.07 -13.52
CA TYR A 233 13.24 2.51 -12.40
C TYR A 233 13.80 3.62 -11.53
N LEU A 234 13.55 3.52 -10.23
CA LEU A 234 13.99 4.47 -9.22
C LEU A 234 15.03 3.81 -8.32
N PRO A 235 16.34 4.00 -8.60
CA PRO A 235 17.39 3.67 -7.66
C PRO A 235 17.36 4.67 -6.50
N SER A 236 17.28 4.17 -5.27
CA SER A 236 17.24 4.99 -4.07
C SER A 236 18.12 4.39 -2.99
N THR A 237 18.42 5.19 -1.97
CA THR A 237 19.12 4.70 -0.77
C THR A 237 18.36 3.62 0.01
N ARG A 238 17.09 3.33 -0.34
CA ARG A 238 16.26 2.27 0.24
C ARG A 238 16.15 1.02 -0.64
N GLY A 239 16.84 0.99 -1.78
CA GLY A 239 16.74 -0.06 -2.79
C GLY A 239 16.28 0.49 -4.13
N VAL A 240 16.20 -0.41 -5.12
CA VAL A 240 15.75 -0.07 -6.48
C VAL A 240 14.29 -0.47 -6.65
N PHE A 241 13.50 0.45 -7.17
CA PHE A 241 12.06 0.26 -7.33
C PHE A 241 11.65 0.39 -8.79
N LYS A 242 10.90 -0.59 -9.28
CA LYS A 242 10.14 -0.51 -10.53
C LYS A 242 8.86 0.26 -10.29
N CYS A 243 8.79 1.46 -10.86
CA CYS A 243 7.66 2.36 -10.71
C CYS A 243 6.76 2.31 -11.95
N GLN A 244 5.46 2.17 -11.73
CA GLN A 244 4.47 2.12 -12.80
C GLN A 244 3.37 3.16 -12.57
N LEU A 245 3.12 3.98 -13.59
CA LEU A 245 1.98 4.88 -13.65
C LEU A 245 0.82 4.17 -14.35
N LYS A 246 -0.32 4.10 -13.67
CA LYS A 246 -1.56 3.53 -14.17
C LYS A 246 -2.61 4.62 -14.35
N GLU A 247 -3.21 4.68 -15.53
CA GLU A 247 -4.31 5.61 -15.79
C GLU A 247 -5.58 5.16 -15.09
N THR A 248 -6.48 6.08 -14.76
CA THR A 248 -7.73 5.75 -14.07
C THR A 248 -8.71 4.94 -14.92
N GLY A 249 -8.51 4.89 -16.23
CA GLY A 249 -9.45 4.36 -17.23
C GLY A 249 -10.65 5.29 -17.38
N ARG A 250 -11.20 5.32 -18.59
CA ARG A 250 -12.45 6.02 -18.91
C ARG A 250 -13.53 5.01 -19.21
#